data_AF-A0A357IUR0-F1
#
_entry.id   AF-A0A357IUR0-F1
#
_cell.length_a   1.000
_cell.length_b   1.000
_cell.length_c   1.000
_cell.angle_alpha   90.00
_cell.angle_beta   90.00
_cell.angle_gamma   90.00
#
_symmetry.space_group_name_H-M   'P 1'
#
loop_
_entity.id
_entity.type
_entity.pdbx_description
1 polymer ?
#
loop_
_entity_poly.entity_id
_entity_poly.type
_entity_poly.pdbx_seq_one_letter_code
_entity_poly.pdbx_strand_id
1 'polypeptide(L)'
;MAGAMRRPILFMPFWKSLLVVIFSYSSLVGGLAAENRYDSDQLKKWAQSGNLHRSPYWHKLLGYKQEPLSYESAADGDSFFFSETGRWNPKAELAATIDGFLRPVQGNPNDHPICRFPARFHWLTKTLSLDRNRFPSVDCSDFQEFASHLETSSLSYVFASYYSGHPASLFGHTFLKFNRSDSVDVAMVAEDPSISYGARVTSTDPITYFLDGMFGGFNGTLELQPFQNHLQVYTEGEQRDLWEFKLNLREEEIQQLIRAAWEMNSTHYHYYFLSENCSYRLLNLLELARPGLDLTDSYFWTVHPADTAKQVVDQNEMASSVVFFPATETRYRKRLRLLSGKGREAMLSLSEGNPPDLSGLSPAEQALVYEVATDRVLLEADGDGSLEPELKKRIESLLEARKRMSSPTSLDGYRVLPQNRNPLIGHESTLLSGTGGTSSIGSFGEIRFRPALHDLHDRARGYSPYGELEFFTLRLRSYSEYANIEVEDFVLINMMSMDPVVTGLWPITWEVKLGVHSMASSLYESGPAPDLLENSGLFPDGPSDPFRHMGYGIMRAGLSWEPFEQLEEGSFLVYSLVGLSLEGGSGLSSEMVPSIRAGALL
;
A
#
# COMPACT_ATOMS: atom_id res chain seq x y z
N MET A 1 -0.84 -83.11 -89.54
CA MET A 1 -0.67 -82.44 -90.84
C MET A 1 -1.13 -81.00 -90.67
N ALA A 2 -0.16 -80.09 -90.48
CA ALA A 2 0.12 -78.95 -91.37
C ALA A 2 -1.02 -77.91 -91.40
N GLY A 3 -0.89 -76.66 -90.98
CA GLY A 3 0.24 -75.80 -90.69
C GLY A 3 -0.18 -74.37 -91.06
N ALA A 4 0.18 -73.36 -90.26
CA ALA A 4 0.50 -71.97 -90.64
C ALA A 4 0.12 -70.94 -89.56
N MET A 5 1.17 -70.37 -88.97
CA MET A 5 1.36 -69.00 -88.49
C MET A 5 0.13 -68.16 -88.08
N ARG A 6 0.15 -67.70 -86.82
CA ARG A 6 -0.07 -66.28 -86.45
C ARG A 6 0.59 -65.97 -85.09
N ARG A 7 1.29 -64.84 -85.06
CA ARG A 7 2.13 -64.32 -83.96
C ARG A 7 1.30 -63.99 -82.70
N PRO A 8 1.81 -64.20 -81.47
CA PRO A 8 1.20 -63.64 -80.28
C PRO A 8 1.76 -62.25 -79.96
N ILE A 9 0.86 -61.37 -79.54
CA ILE A 9 1.12 -60.00 -79.07
C ILE A 9 1.69 -60.09 -77.65
N LEU A 10 2.89 -59.55 -77.44
CA LEU A 10 3.52 -59.43 -76.13
C LEU A 10 2.99 -58.17 -75.43
N PHE A 11 2.25 -58.35 -74.35
CA PHE A 11 2.03 -57.31 -73.34
C PHE A 11 3.33 -57.12 -72.54
N MET A 12 3.86 -55.90 -72.50
CA MET A 12 4.97 -55.50 -71.63
C MET A 12 4.45 -54.51 -70.56
N PRO A 13 4.90 -54.61 -69.30
CA PRO A 13 4.33 -53.84 -68.20
C PRO A 13 4.98 -52.46 -68.06
N PHE A 14 4.12 -51.44 -68.02
CA PHE A 14 4.42 -50.13 -67.47
C PHE A 14 4.67 -50.29 -65.97
N TRP A 15 5.93 -50.31 -65.53
CA TRP A 15 6.35 -50.03 -64.14
C TRP A 15 7.88 -49.94 -64.14
N LYS A 16 8.42 -48.75 -64.43
CA LYS A 16 9.80 -48.36 -64.09
C LYS A 16 10.08 -46.85 -64.23
N SER A 17 9.16 -46.06 -64.79
CA SER A 17 9.36 -44.60 -64.93
C SER A 17 8.69 -43.73 -63.84
N LEU A 18 7.98 -44.32 -62.87
CA LEU A 18 7.30 -43.55 -61.80
C LEU A 18 8.18 -43.32 -60.55
N LEU A 19 9.25 -44.09 -60.36
CA LEU A 19 10.06 -44.03 -59.13
C LEU A 19 11.14 -42.95 -59.11
N VAL A 20 11.51 -42.37 -60.26
CA VAL A 20 12.54 -41.30 -60.32
C VAL A 20 11.94 -39.89 -60.16
N VAL A 21 10.66 -39.70 -60.50
CA VAL A 21 9.96 -38.41 -60.31
C VAL A 21 9.45 -38.24 -58.87
N ILE A 22 9.18 -39.33 -58.14
CA ILE A 22 8.76 -39.25 -56.74
C ILE A 22 9.94 -38.94 -55.81
N PHE A 23 11.15 -39.40 -56.10
CA PHE A 23 12.32 -39.11 -55.24
C PHE A 23 12.92 -37.69 -55.42
N SER A 24 12.60 -37.03 -56.54
CA SER A 24 13.00 -35.63 -56.80
C SER A 24 11.93 -34.60 -56.42
N TYR A 25 10.69 -35.03 -56.10
CA TYR A 25 9.67 -34.16 -55.50
C TYR A 25 9.70 -34.18 -53.96
N SER A 26 10.10 -35.30 -53.34
CA SER A 26 10.25 -35.39 -51.87
C SER A 26 11.41 -34.57 -51.32
N SER A 27 12.37 -34.19 -52.17
CA SER A 27 13.52 -33.34 -51.79
C SER A 27 13.29 -31.85 -52.08
N LEU A 28 12.16 -31.46 -52.68
CA LEU A 28 11.79 -30.05 -52.89
C LEU A 28 10.59 -29.56 -52.05
N VAL A 29 9.81 -30.46 -51.45
CA VAL A 29 8.69 -30.08 -50.57
C VAL A 29 9.07 -30.08 -49.08
N GLY A 30 10.23 -30.64 -48.71
CA GLY A 30 10.79 -30.57 -47.35
C GLY A 30 11.57 -29.29 -47.00
N GLY A 31 11.68 -28.34 -47.94
CA GLY A 31 12.51 -27.13 -47.79
C GLY A 31 11.75 -25.79 -47.70
N LEU A 32 10.42 -25.79 -47.60
CA LEU A 32 9.57 -24.57 -47.65
C LEU A 32 8.67 -24.37 -46.44
N ALA A 33 8.96 -25.02 -45.31
CA ALA A 33 8.59 -24.50 -44.00
C ALA A 33 9.84 -23.94 -43.33
N ALA A 34 10.54 -23.02 -44.01
CA ALA A 34 11.30 -22.03 -43.28
C ALA A 34 10.26 -21.32 -42.40
N GLU A 35 10.28 -21.57 -41.10
CA GLU A 35 9.40 -20.87 -40.17
C GLU A 35 9.54 -19.38 -40.49
N ASN A 36 8.44 -18.73 -40.91
CA ASN A 36 8.41 -17.30 -41.25
C ASN A 36 8.53 -16.44 -39.97
N ARG A 37 9.54 -16.75 -39.15
CA ARG A 37 9.83 -16.06 -37.90
C ARG A 37 10.47 -14.71 -38.19
N TYR A 38 10.44 -13.84 -37.20
CA TYR A 38 11.24 -12.63 -37.25
C TYR A 38 12.73 -12.96 -37.10
N ASP A 39 13.55 -12.22 -37.83
CA ASP A 39 15.00 -12.20 -37.62
C ASP A 39 15.33 -11.30 -36.43
N SER A 40 16.17 -11.78 -35.50
CA SER A 40 16.48 -11.04 -34.27
C SER A 40 17.21 -9.74 -34.56
N ASP A 41 18.17 -9.75 -35.49
CA ASP A 41 18.94 -8.54 -35.83
C ASP A 41 18.07 -7.48 -36.49
N GLN A 42 17.09 -7.90 -37.30
CA GLN A 42 16.07 -7.00 -37.84
C GLN A 42 15.24 -6.34 -36.74
N LEU A 43 14.70 -7.10 -35.77
CA LEU A 43 13.92 -6.54 -34.67
C LEU A 43 14.76 -5.59 -33.80
N LYS A 44 16.02 -5.94 -33.51
CA LYS A 44 16.95 -5.06 -32.77
C LYS A 44 17.21 -3.76 -33.52
N LYS A 45 17.38 -3.80 -34.84
CA LYS A 45 17.56 -2.59 -35.67
C LYS A 45 16.32 -1.70 -35.64
N TRP A 46 15.11 -2.27 -35.70
CA TRP A 46 13.87 -1.50 -35.57
C TRP A 46 13.73 -0.88 -34.18
N ALA A 47 13.99 -1.64 -33.13
CA ALA A 47 13.95 -1.15 -31.75
C ALA A 47 14.98 -0.02 -31.51
N GLN A 48 16.18 -0.13 -32.09
CA GLN A 48 17.19 0.92 -32.06
C GLN A 48 16.77 2.17 -32.83
N SER A 49 16.21 2.00 -34.03
CA SER A 49 15.75 3.12 -34.87
C SER A 49 14.61 3.89 -34.21
N GLY A 50 13.72 3.19 -33.51
CA GLY A 50 12.66 3.80 -32.70
C GLY A 50 13.11 4.31 -31.32
N ASN A 51 14.41 4.21 -30.98
CA ASN A 51 14.96 4.53 -29.66
C ASN A 51 14.18 3.89 -28.49
N LEU A 52 13.67 2.66 -28.69
CA LEU A 52 12.78 2.02 -27.71
C LEU A 52 13.44 1.78 -26.35
N HIS A 53 14.76 1.64 -26.32
CA HIS A 53 15.56 1.54 -25.09
C HIS A 53 15.52 2.79 -24.20
N ARG A 54 15.04 3.94 -24.71
CA ARG A 54 14.83 5.18 -23.97
C ARG A 54 13.34 5.48 -23.73
N SER A 55 12.46 4.57 -24.13
CA SER A 55 11.02 4.75 -23.94
C SER A 55 10.72 4.84 -22.45
N PRO A 56 9.96 5.86 -21.98
CA PRO A 56 9.52 5.92 -20.59
C PRO A 56 8.78 4.65 -20.16
N TYR A 57 7.99 4.06 -21.05
CA TYR A 57 7.27 2.82 -20.77
C TYR A 57 8.19 1.61 -20.60
N TRP A 58 9.27 1.53 -21.39
CA TRP A 58 10.31 0.52 -21.20
C TRP A 58 10.99 0.68 -19.85
N HIS A 59 11.27 1.93 -19.46
CA HIS A 59 11.86 2.21 -18.16
C HIS A 59 10.94 1.78 -17.01
N LYS A 60 9.64 2.10 -17.09
CA LYS A 60 8.63 1.72 -16.09
C LYS A 60 8.46 0.19 -15.97
N LEU A 61 8.45 -0.55 -17.08
CA LEU A 61 8.31 -2.02 -17.07
C LEU A 61 9.41 -2.72 -16.26
N LEU A 62 10.62 -2.15 -16.28
CA LEU A 62 11.78 -2.69 -15.59
C LEU A 62 12.11 -1.94 -14.31
N GLY A 63 11.35 -0.90 -13.93
CA GLY A 63 11.63 -0.10 -12.75
C GLY A 63 12.95 0.67 -12.80
N TYR A 64 13.40 1.10 -13.98
CA TYR A 64 14.59 1.95 -14.12
C TYR A 64 14.32 3.36 -13.59
N LYS A 65 15.23 3.83 -12.74
CA LYS A 65 15.36 5.23 -12.33
C LYS A 65 16.55 5.87 -13.02
N GLN A 66 16.44 7.16 -13.31
CA GLN A 66 17.51 7.92 -13.92
C GLN A 66 18.46 8.40 -12.84
N GLU A 67 19.71 7.93 -12.91
CA GLU A 67 20.83 8.45 -12.15
C GLU A 67 21.57 9.52 -12.99
N PRO A 68 22.37 10.42 -12.40
CA PRO A 68 23.00 11.53 -13.12
C PRO A 68 23.77 11.15 -14.40
N LEU A 69 24.30 9.92 -14.48
CA LEU A 69 25.06 9.41 -15.63
C LEU A 69 24.65 7.99 -16.09
N SER A 70 23.63 7.39 -15.48
CA SER A 70 23.23 5.99 -15.73
C SER A 70 21.73 5.79 -15.50
N TYR A 71 21.26 4.58 -15.79
CA TYR A 71 19.97 4.11 -15.30
C TYR A 71 20.25 2.96 -14.35
N GLU A 72 19.48 2.85 -13.28
CA GLU A 72 19.51 1.70 -12.40
C GLU A 72 18.09 1.21 -12.15
N SER A 73 17.88 -0.09 -12.35
CA SER A 73 16.62 -0.72 -12.01
C SER A 73 16.55 -1.04 -10.53
N ALA A 74 15.40 -0.71 -9.93
CA ALA A 74 15.09 -1.09 -8.55
C ALA A 74 14.81 -2.60 -8.37
N ALA A 75 14.59 -3.37 -9.43
CA ALA A 75 14.44 -4.83 -9.34
C ALA A 75 15.75 -5.50 -8.94
N ASP A 76 15.72 -6.30 -7.87
CA ASP A 76 16.92 -6.91 -7.25
C ASP A 76 17.11 -8.39 -7.61
N GLY A 77 16.08 -9.06 -8.14
CA GLY A 77 16.19 -10.46 -8.56
C GLY A 77 17.01 -10.63 -9.85
N ASP A 78 18.13 -11.35 -9.78
CA ASP A 78 19.00 -11.64 -10.93
C ASP A 78 18.28 -12.29 -12.12
N SER A 79 17.25 -13.11 -11.85
CA SER A 79 16.48 -13.81 -12.89
C SER A 79 15.50 -12.89 -13.66
N PHE A 80 15.35 -11.63 -13.25
CA PHE A 80 14.47 -10.63 -13.86
C PHE A 80 15.03 -10.01 -15.15
N PHE A 81 16.36 -10.01 -15.30
CA PHE A 81 17.06 -9.49 -16.47
C PHE A 81 17.55 -10.61 -17.38
N PHE A 82 17.52 -10.37 -18.69
CA PHE A 82 18.12 -11.27 -19.67
C PHE A 82 19.60 -10.98 -19.93
N SER A 83 20.03 -9.72 -19.75
CA SER A 83 21.43 -9.30 -19.87
C SER A 83 22.10 -9.28 -18.50
N GLU A 84 23.35 -9.72 -18.42
CA GLU A 84 24.21 -9.56 -17.22
C GLU A 84 24.38 -8.10 -16.79
N THR A 85 24.28 -7.16 -17.74
CA THR A 85 24.30 -5.71 -17.48
C THR A 85 22.92 -5.08 -17.50
N GLY A 86 21.86 -5.91 -17.56
CA GLY A 86 20.49 -5.47 -17.75
C GLY A 86 20.06 -4.47 -16.69
N ARG A 87 20.41 -4.70 -15.43
CA ARG A 87 20.10 -3.79 -14.31
C ARG A 87 20.54 -2.34 -14.53
N TRP A 88 21.60 -2.10 -15.30
CA TRP A 88 22.18 -0.76 -15.51
C TRP A 88 22.15 -0.29 -16.97
N ASN A 89 21.70 -1.13 -17.89
CA ASN A 89 21.76 -0.87 -19.32
C ASN A 89 20.45 -1.26 -20.01
N PRO A 90 19.47 -0.33 -20.08
CA PRO A 90 18.18 -0.55 -20.74
C PRO A 90 18.30 -1.00 -22.21
N LYS A 91 19.38 -0.61 -22.90
CA LYS A 91 19.64 -0.98 -24.29
C LYS A 91 20.10 -2.42 -24.43
N ALA A 92 21.02 -2.85 -23.56
CA ALA A 92 21.49 -4.24 -23.55
C ALA A 92 20.34 -5.19 -23.16
N GLU A 93 19.53 -4.80 -22.17
CA GLU A 93 18.38 -5.58 -21.74
C GLU A 93 17.31 -5.72 -22.83
N LEU A 94 17.01 -4.65 -23.57
CA LEU A 94 16.05 -4.71 -24.67
C LEU A 94 16.52 -5.64 -25.78
N ALA A 95 17.81 -5.60 -26.13
CA ALA A 95 18.37 -6.49 -27.13
C ALA A 95 18.31 -7.96 -26.69
N ALA A 96 18.64 -8.25 -25.44
CA ALA A 96 18.57 -9.59 -24.86
C ALA A 96 17.12 -10.10 -24.72
N THR A 97 16.18 -9.20 -24.42
CA THR A 97 14.73 -9.49 -24.39
C THR A 97 14.22 -9.92 -25.76
N ILE A 98 14.61 -9.21 -26.83
CA ILE A 98 14.26 -9.57 -28.22
C ILE A 98 14.80 -10.96 -28.57
N ASP A 99 16.07 -11.23 -28.24
CA ASP A 99 16.66 -12.56 -28.44
C ASP A 99 15.88 -13.63 -27.67
N GLY A 100 15.53 -13.36 -26.41
CA GLY A 100 14.75 -14.24 -25.54
C GLY A 100 13.40 -14.64 -26.16
N PHE A 101 12.63 -13.68 -26.66
CA PHE A 101 11.32 -13.95 -27.25
C PHE A 101 11.36 -14.79 -28.54
N LEU A 102 12.49 -14.83 -29.24
CA LEU A 102 12.66 -15.59 -30.48
C LEU A 102 13.25 -16.98 -30.27
N ARG A 103 13.69 -17.32 -29.05
CA ARG A 103 14.28 -18.63 -28.75
C ARG A 103 13.29 -19.77 -29.07
N PRO A 104 13.77 -20.94 -29.50
CA PRO A 104 12.91 -22.11 -29.60
C PRO A 104 12.40 -22.50 -28.22
N VAL A 105 11.18 -23.05 -28.15
CA VAL A 105 10.64 -23.61 -26.91
C VAL A 105 11.44 -24.86 -26.55
N GLN A 106 12.05 -24.85 -25.37
CA GLN A 106 12.84 -25.96 -24.83
C GLN A 106 12.44 -26.18 -23.37
N GLY A 107 12.31 -27.45 -22.96
CA GLY A 107 11.89 -27.78 -21.60
C GLY A 107 10.44 -27.39 -21.31
N ASN A 108 10.19 -26.82 -20.13
CA ASN A 108 8.86 -26.37 -19.71
C ASN A 108 8.44 -25.10 -20.49
N PRO A 109 7.31 -25.09 -21.20
CA PRO A 109 6.80 -23.91 -21.90
C PRO A 109 6.67 -22.66 -21.02
N ASN A 110 6.34 -22.79 -19.74
CA ASN A 110 6.17 -21.66 -18.82
C ASN A 110 7.48 -20.91 -18.53
N ASP A 111 8.63 -21.58 -18.68
CA ASP A 111 9.95 -20.96 -18.51
C ASP A 111 10.35 -20.08 -19.71
N HIS A 112 9.61 -20.18 -20.82
CA HIS A 112 9.90 -19.40 -22.01
C HIS A 112 9.75 -17.90 -21.73
N PRO A 113 10.67 -17.04 -22.24
CA PRO A 113 10.62 -15.59 -22.05
C PRO A 113 9.26 -14.93 -22.31
N ILE A 114 8.50 -15.39 -23.32
CA ILE A 114 7.15 -14.89 -23.61
C ILE A 114 6.18 -15.10 -22.45
N CYS A 115 6.27 -16.24 -21.75
CA CYS A 115 5.40 -16.58 -20.62
C CYS A 115 5.87 -15.93 -19.32
N ARG A 116 7.19 -15.80 -19.14
CA ARG A 116 7.77 -15.10 -17.98
C ARG A 116 7.56 -13.59 -18.04
N PHE A 117 7.62 -12.99 -19.23
CA PHE A 117 7.52 -11.54 -19.43
C PHE A 117 6.45 -11.14 -20.47
N PRO A 118 5.16 -11.42 -20.19
CA PRO A 118 4.07 -11.13 -21.11
C PRO A 118 3.80 -9.63 -21.29
N ALA A 119 4.11 -8.78 -20.30
CA ALA A 119 3.95 -7.33 -20.39
C ALA A 119 4.98 -6.71 -21.34
N ARG A 120 6.26 -7.09 -21.23
CA ARG A 120 7.33 -6.71 -22.16
C ARG A 120 7.02 -7.20 -23.57
N PHE A 121 6.54 -8.44 -23.70
CA PHE A 121 6.18 -9.02 -24.98
C PHE A 121 5.00 -8.28 -25.64
N HIS A 122 3.93 -8.03 -24.88
CA HIS A 122 2.78 -7.26 -25.37
C HIS A 122 3.19 -5.84 -25.79
N TRP A 123 3.99 -5.15 -24.98
CA TRP A 123 4.47 -3.82 -25.29
C TRP A 123 5.31 -3.79 -26.58
N LEU A 124 6.28 -4.70 -26.71
CA LEU A 124 7.17 -4.74 -27.87
C LEU A 124 6.39 -5.02 -29.17
N THR A 125 5.49 -6.02 -29.13
CA THR A 125 4.69 -6.41 -30.30
C THR A 125 3.72 -5.31 -30.71
N LYS A 126 3.06 -4.64 -29.75
CA LYS A 126 2.18 -3.50 -30.02
C LYS A 126 2.96 -2.29 -30.56
N THR A 127 4.07 -1.93 -29.93
CA THR A 127 4.88 -0.76 -30.30
C THR A 127 5.46 -0.85 -31.70
N LEU A 128 5.94 -2.04 -32.09
CA LEU A 128 6.51 -2.29 -33.43
C LEU A 128 5.49 -2.85 -34.43
N SER A 129 4.21 -2.97 -34.05
CA SER A 129 3.14 -3.55 -34.89
C SER A 129 3.51 -4.94 -35.46
N LEU A 130 4.04 -5.82 -34.60
CA LEU A 130 4.53 -7.14 -34.99
C LEU A 130 3.42 -8.18 -34.99
N ASP A 131 3.50 -9.12 -35.94
CA ASP A 131 2.58 -10.26 -36.02
C ASP A 131 3.01 -11.37 -35.03
N ARG A 132 2.13 -11.69 -34.07
CA ARG A 132 2.33 -12.75 -33.06
C ARG A 132 2.66 -14.11 -33.67
N ASN A 133 2.15 -14.41 -34.87
CA ASN A 133 2.33 -15.70 -35.54
C ASN A 133 3.76 -15.93 -36.04
N ARG A 134 4.58 -14.88 -36.06
CA ARG A 134 6.01 -14.93 -36.43
C ARG A 134 6.94 -15.08 -35.23
N PHE A 135 6.37 -15.30 -34.04
CA PHE A 135 7.07 -15.70 -32.82
C PHE A 135 6.77 -17.17 -32.49
N PRO A 136 7.58 -17.85 -31.66
CA PRO A 136 7.28 -19.20 -31.19
C PRO A 136 5.86 -19.30 -30.60
N SER A 137 5.12 -20.33 -30.96
CA SER A 137 3.87 -20.68 -30.28
C SER A 137 4.21 -21.32 -28.94
N VAL A 138 3.78 -20.71 -27.84
CA VAL A 138 4.09 -21.17 -26.48
C VAL A 138 2.80 -21.20 -25.69
N ASP A 139 2.58 -22.28 -24.96
CA ASP A 139 1.51 -22.39 -23.98
C ASP A 139 1.99 -21.83 -22.64
N CYS A 140 1.32 -20.80 -22.13
CA CYS A 140 1.69 -20.11 -20.90
C CYS A 140 0.66 -20.41 -19.81
N SER A 141 0.53 -21.69 -19.45
CA SER A 141 -0.52 -22.17 -18.55
C SER A 141 -0.51 -21.45 -17.20
N ASP A 142 0.67 -21.22 -16.62
CA ASP A 142 0.79 -20.62 -15.28
C ASP A 142 0.37 -19.14 -15.29
N PHE A 143 0.72 -18.41 -16.35
CA PHE A 143 0.27 -17.03 -16.54
C PHE A 143 -1.25 -16.98 -16.81
N GLN A 144 -1.78 -17.92 -17.60
CA GLN A 144 -3.22 -17.99 -17.87
C GLN A 144 -4.01 -18.28 -16.59
N GLU A 145 -3.53 -19.21 -15.76
CA GLU A 145 -4.12 -19.50 -14.45
C GLU A 145 -4.08 -18.27 -13.53
N PHE A 146 -2.93 -17.60 -13.42
CA PHE A 146 -2.82 -16.34 -12.67
C PHE A 146 -3.79 -15.26 -13.18
N ALA A 147 -3.83 -15.04 -14.50
CA ALA A 147 -4.69 -14.03 -15.10
C ALA A 147 -6.18 -14.34 -14.90
N SER A 148 -6.58 -15.62 -14.99
CA SER A 148 -7.97 -16.05 -14.79
C SER A 148 -8.49 -15.80 -13.37
N HIS A 149 -7.62 -15.87 -12.37
CA HIS A 149 -7.98 -15.48 -11.00
C HIS A 149 -8.29 -13.99 -10.87
N LEU A 150 -7.73 -13.15 -11.74
CA LEU A 150 -7.86 -11.69 -11.75
C LEU A 150 -8.85 -11.16 -12.80
N GLU A 151 -9.50 -12.05 -13.56
CA GLU A 151 -10.52 -11.66 -14.53
C GLU A 151 -11.65 -10.90 -13.85
N THR A 152 -12.00 -9.74 -14.42
CA THR A 152 -12.83 -8.77 -13.73
C THR A 152 -13.59 -7.86 -14.68
N SER A 153 -14.60 -7.17 -14.15
CA SER A 153 -15.37 -6.16 -14.90
C SER A 153 -14.79 -4.75 -14.74
N SER A 154 -14.10 -4.49 -13.64
CA SER A 154 -13.49 -3.21 -13.33
C SER A 154 -12.43 -3.34 -12.23
N LEU A 155 -11.59 -2.33 -12.08
CA LEU A 155 -10.54 -2.29 -11.07
C LEU A 155 -10.82 -1.14 -10.09
N SER A 156 -10.60 -1.37 -8.80
CA SER A 156 -10.64 -0.33 -7.77
C SER A 156 -9.27 -0.15 -7.11
N TYR A 157 -8.93 1.10 -6.82
CA TYR A 157 -7.84 1.46 -5.91
C TYR A 157 -8.42 1.64 -4.51
N VAL A 158 -7.97 0.86 -3.53
CA VAL A 158 -8.52 0.88 -2.17
C VAL A 158 -7.49 1.46 -1.22
N PHE A 159 -7.89 2.41 -0.40
CA PHE A 159 -7.10 2.99 0.68
C PHE A 159 -7.67 2.57 2.04
N ALA A 160 -6.83 1.97 2.88
CA ALA A 160 -7.10 1.70 4.28
C ALA A 160 -6.54 2.85 5.13
N SER A 161 -7.39 3.47 5.95
CA SER A 161 -7.05 4.64 6.77
C SER A 161 -5.90 4.39 7.75
N TYR A 162 -5.35 5.41 8.38
CA TYR A 162 -4.27 5.28 9.37
C TYR A 162 -4.69 4.43 10.58
N TYR A 163 -3.74 3.71 11.17
CA TYR A 163 -3.94 3.01 12.45
C TYR A 163 -2.72 3.15 13.35
N SER A 164 -2.94 3.75 14.52
CA SER A 164 -1.90 4.01 15.52
C SER A 164 -1.55 2.78 16.35
N GLY A 165 -2.45 1.79 16.45
CA GLY A 165 -2.27 0.60 17.28
C GLY A 165 -1.25 -0.42 16.78
N HIS A 166 -0.77 -0.29 15.53
CA HIS A 166 0.23 -1.19 14.97
C HIS A 166 1.26 -0.45 14.09
N PRO A 167 2.59 -0.56 14.35
CA PRO A 167 3.63 0.16 13.62
C PRO A 167 3.61 -0.04 12.10
N ALA A 168 3.27 -1.24 11.63
CA ALA A 168 3.18 -1.56 10.20
C ALA A 168 2.07 -0.81 9.45
N SER A 169 1.09 -0.28 10.18
CA SER A 169 -0.16 0.28 9.64
C SER A 169 -0.32 1.79 9.89
N LEU A 170 0.73 2.42 10.43
CA LEU A 170 0.74 3.84 10.81
C LEU A 170 0.43 4.79 9.66
N PHE A 171 1.02 4.54 8.49
CA PHE A 171 0.93 5.46 7.34
C PHE A 171 -0.29 5.21 6.44
N GLY A 172 -1.14 4.24 6.78
CA GLY A 172 -2.16 3.75 5.88
C GLY A 172 -1.62 2.66 4.95
N HIS A 173 -2.51 2.07 4.14
CA HIS A 173 -2.13 1.06 3.15
C HIS A 173 -3.01 1.19 1.92
N THR A 174 -2.50 0.82 0.76
CA THR A 174 -3.28 0.77 -0.48
C THR A 174 -3.15 -0.57 -1.15
N PHE A 175 -4.20 -1.02 -1.81
CA PHE A 175 -4.23 -2.24 -2.59
C PHE A 175 -5.19 -2.09 -3.78
N LEU A 176 -5.08 -2.99 -4.75
CA LEU A 176 -5.96 -3.05 -5.91
C LEU A 176 -6.99 -4.17 -5.71
N LYS A 177 -8.26 -3.88 -5.97
CA LYS A 177 -9.37 -4.84 -5.93
C LYS A 177 -9.94 -5.03 -7.33
N PHE A 178 -10.09 -6.28 -7.75
CA PHE A 178 -10.61 -6.68 -9.06
C PHE A 178 -12.11 -6.99 -8.94
N ASN A 179 -12.96 -6.03 -9.26
CA ASN A 179 -14.41 -6.13 -9.03
C ASN A 179 -15.13 -7.06 -10.02
N ARG A 180 -15.58 -8.22 -9.55
CA ARG A 180 -16.36 -9.15 -10.40
C ARG A 180 -17.77 -8.65 -10.69
N SER A 181 -18.27 -7.69 -9.90
CA SER A 181 -19.57 -7.05 -10.09
C SER A 181 -19.54 -5.59 -9.64
N ASP A 182 -20.60 -4.83 -9.96
CA ASP A 182 -20.81 -3.47 -9.47
C ASP A 182 -21.48 -3.41 -8.08
N SER A 183 -21.60 -4.56 -7.40
CA SER A 183 -22.16 -4.59 -6.05
C SER A 183 -21.23 -3.90 -5.05
N VAL A 184 -21.83 -3.29 -4.03
CA VAL A 184 -21.12 -2.75 -2.86
C VAL A 184 -21.44 -3.53 -1.58
N ASP A 185 -22.25 -4.59 -1.69
CA ASP A 185 -22.56 -5.48 -0.58
C ASP A 185 -21.34 -6.36 -0.29
N VAL A 186 -20.84 -6.28 0.95
CA VAL A 186 -19.72 -7.07 1.46
C VAL A 186 -19.87 -8.56 1.15
N ALA A 187 -21.07 -9.13 1.28
CA ALA A 187 -21.29 -10.54 1.01
C ALA A 187 -21.11 -10.93 -0.47
N MET A 188 -21.21 -9.96 -1.39
CA MET A 188 -21.01 -10.17 -2.83
C MET A 188 -19.60 -9.87 -3.28
N VAL A 189 -18.88 -8.97 -2.58
CA VAL A 189 -17.52 -8.54 -2.96
C VAL A 189 -16.41 -9.21 -2.13
N ALA A 190 -16.75 -9.99 -1.10
CA ALA A 190 -15.80 -10.68 -0.22
C ALA A 190 -14.79 -11.54 -0.99
N GLU A 191 -15.25 -12.24 -2.02
CA GLU A 191 -14.44 -13.13 -2.87
C GLU A 191 -13.80 -12.41 -4.07
N ASP A 192 -13.94 -11.08 -4.17
CA ASP A 192 -13.25 -10.33 -5.20
C ASP A 192 -11.73 -10.45 -4.99
N PRO A 193 -10.96 -10.80 -6.03
CA PRO A 193 -9.51 -10.86 -5.94
C PRO A 193 -8.92 -9.49 -5.63
N SER A 194 -7.82 -9.48 -4.89
CA SER A 194 -7.09 -8.26 -4.59
C SER A 194 -5.58 -8.48 -4.64
N ILE A 195 -4.86 -7.45 -5.11
CA ILE A 195 -3.42 -7.40 -5.12
C ILE A 195 -2.95 -6.30 -4.18
N SER A 196 -2.19 -6.68 -3.16
CA SER A 196 -1.43 -5.78 -2.30
C SER A 196 0.07 -5.93 -2.59
N TYR A 197 0.86 -4.95 -2.14
CA TYR A 197 2.32 -5.04 -2.15
C TYR A 197 2.83 -4.84 -0.74
N GLY A 198 3.62 -5.78 -0.23
CA GLY A 198 4.02 -5.80 1.17
C GLY A 198 5.44 -6.28 1.37
N ALA A 199 6.02 -5.90 2.51
CA ALA A 199 7.30 -6.40 2.96
C ALA A 199 7.15 -7.83 3.51
N ARG A 200 8.05 -8.74 3.10
CA ARG A 200 8.24 -10.02 3.78
C ARG A 200 9.07 -9.78 5.03
N VAL A 201 8.40 -9.73 6.18
CA VAL A 201 9.03 -9.44 7.47
C VAL A 201 9.88 -10.63 7.91
N THR A 202 11.16 -10.38 8.16
CA THR A 202 12.15 -11.39 8.58
C THR A 202 12.49 -11.32 10.07
N SER A 203 12.09 -10.24 10.75
CA SER A 203 12.34 -10.00 12.18
C SER A 203 11.10 -9.45 12.88
N THR A 204 10.83 -9.97 14.08
CA THR A 204 9.74 -9.52 14.96
C THR A 204 10.22 -8.55 16.06
N ASP A 205 11.52 -8.30 16.16
CA ASP A 205 12.07 -7.32 17.09
C ASP A 205 11.69 -5.89 16.65
N PRO A 206 11.00 -5.08 17.49
CA PRO A 206 10.46 -3.78 17.07
C PRO A 206 11.51 -2.77 16.58
N ILE A 207 12.71 -2.77 17.16
CA ILE A 207 13.79 -1.85 16.78
C ILE A 207 14.36 -2.25 15.42
N THR A 208 14.70 -3.52 15.27
CA THR A 208 15.19 -4.09 14.01
C THR A 208 14.15 -3.91 12.91
N TYR A 209 12.87 -4.16 13.21
CA TYR A 209 11.76 -3.96 12.30
C TYR A 209 11.68 -2.52 11.78
N PHE A 210 11.78 -1.54 12.69
CA PHE A 210 11.76 -0.13 12.32
C PHE A 210 12.98 0.26 11.46
N LEU A 211 14.18 -0.17 11.84
CA LEU A 211 15.40 0.14 11.09
C LEU A 211 15.39 -0.52 9.71
N ASP A 212 15.07 -1.81 9.61
CA ASP A 212 14.98 -2.52 8.33
C ASP A 212 13.89 -1.91 7.44
N GLY A 213 12.73 -1.55 8.02
CA GLY A 213 11.65 -0.90 7.28
C GLY A 213 12.02 0.49 6.76
N MET A 214 12.77 1.27 7.54
CA MET A 214 13.26 2.58 7.14
C MET A 214 14.32 2.52 6.04
N PHE A 215 15.25 1.56 6.15
CA PHE A 215 16.45 1.51 5.31
C PHE A 215 16.40 0.45 4.20
N GLY A 216 15.24 -0.14 3.91
CA GLY A 216 15.07 -1.05 2.77
C GLY A 216 15.51 -2.49 3.02
N GLY A 217 15.61 -2.91 4.29
CA GLY A 217 16.05 -4.24 4.70
C GLY A 217 15.07 -5.37 4.40
N PHE A 218 13.82 -5.06 4.04
CA PHE A 218 12.83 -6.07 3.68
C PHE A 218 12.68 -6.27 2.18
N ASN A 219 12.42 -7.51 1.79
CA ASN A 219 12.04 -7.84 0.42
C ASN A 219 10.54 -7.59 0.23
N GLY A 220 10.21 -6.66 -0.65
CA GLY A 220 8.85 -6.41 -1.08
C GLY A 220 8.39 -7.39 -2.16
N THR A 221 7.17 -7.90 -2.02
CA THR A 221 6.53 -8.77 -3.02
C THR A 221 5.05 -8.43 -3.18
N LEU A 222 4.50 -8.76 -4.35
CA LEU A 222 3.04 -8.75 -4.53
C LEU A 222 2.41 -9.92 -3.78
N GLU A 223 1.23 -9.68 -3.25
CA GLU A 223 0.41 -10.68 -2.58
C GLU A 223 -1.00 -10.67 -3.19
N LEU A 224 -1.48 -11.86 -3.53
CA LEU A 224 -2.82 -12.06 -4.08
C LEU A 224 -3.69 -12.73 -3.02
N GLN A 225 -4.78 -12.07 -2.63
CA GLN A 225 -5.72 -12.59 -1.65
C GLN A 225 -7.16 -12.15 -1.94
N PRO A 226 -8.18 -12.85 -1.39
CA PRO A 226 -9.56 -12.37 -1.43
C PRO A 226 -9.74 -11.08 -0.64
N PHE A 227 -10.64 -10.21 -1.10
CA PHE A 227 -10.95 -8.94 -0.42
C PHE A 227 -11.43 -9.13 1.02
N GLN A 228 -12.07 -10.26 1.34
CA GLN A 228 -12.49 -10.60 2.70
C GLN A 228 -11.35 -10.58 3.71
N ASN A 229 -10.15 -11.03 3.32
CA ASN A 229 -8.99 -11.01 4.21
C ASN A 229 -8.62 -9.58 4.61
N HIS A 230 -8.68 -8.65 3.64
CA HIS A 230 -8.47 -7.22 3.92
C HIS A 230 -9.58 -6.63 4.80
N LEU A 231 -10.83 -7.03 4.61
CA LEU A 231 -11.92 -6.61 5.49
C LEU A 231 -11.69 -7.10 6.92
N GLN A 232 -11.32 -8.36 7.10
CA GLN A 232 -11.06 -8.94 8.42
C GLN A 232 -9.88 -8.25 9.10
N VAL A 233 -8.72 -8.15 8.44
CA VAL A 233 -7.53 -7.50 9.02
C VAL A 233 -7.79 -6.02 9.26
N TYR A 234 -8.23 -5.26 8.24
CA TYR A 234 -8.30 -3.81 8.36
C TYR A 234 -9.54 -3.33 9.11
N THR A 235 -10.73 -3.85 8.81
CA THR A 235 -11.97 -3.30 9.41
C THR A 235 -12.35 -3.94 10.74
N GLU A 236 -11.91 -5.18 10.99
CA GLU A 236 -12.24 -5.95 12.21
C GLU A 236 -11.06 -6.11 13.15
N GLY A 237 -9.83 -6.26 12.67
CA GLY A 237 -8.63 -6.33 13.53
C GLY A 237 -8.08 -4.94 13.86
N GLU A 238 -7.77 -4.16 12.83
CA GLU A 238 -7.12 -2.84 12.97
C GLU A 238 -8.09 -1.66 13.10
N GLN A 239 -9.42 -1.89 13.01
CA GLN A 239 -10.44 -0.85 13.11
C GLN A 239 -10.29 0.34 12.13
N ARG A 240 -9.84 0.04 10.92
CA ARG A 240 -9.58 1.02 9.84
C ARG A 240 -10.75 1.10 8.88
N ASP A 241 -11.11 2.32 8.53
CA ASP A 241 -12.08 2.55 7.46
C ASP A 241 -11.41 2.31 6.09
N LEU A 242 -12.13 1.68 5.16
CA LEU A 242 -11.66 1.51 3.78
C LEU A 242 -12.40 2.44 2.82
N TRP A 243 -11.64 3.00 1.89
CA TRP A 243 -12.10 3.87 0.83
C TRP A 243 -11.76 3.23 -0.50
N GLU A 244 -12.77 2.71 -1.17
CA GLU A 244 -12.64 2.08 -2.48
C GLU A 244 -12.95 3.11 -3.58
N PHE A 245 -11.97 3.35 -4.44
CA PHE A 245 -12.07 4.24 -5.59
C PHE A 245 -12.13 3.40 -6.87
N LYS A 246 -13.33 3.24 -7.43
CA LYS A 246 -13.51 2.48 -8.67
C LYS A 246 -12.90 3.23 -9.85
N LEU A 247 -11.92 2.65 -10.52
CA LEU A 247 -11.16 3.31 -11.58
C LEU A 247 -11.88 3.25 -12.95
N ASN A 248 -11.69 4.27 -13.76
CA ASN A 248 -12.20 4.40 -15.13
C ASN A 248 -11.28 3.74 -16.17
N LEU A 249 -10.68 2.60 -15.84
CA LEU A 249 -9.78 1.86 -16.74
C LEU A 249 -10.56 1.05 -17.78
N ARG A 250 -10.01 0.98 -19.00
CA ARG A 250 -10.53 0.10 -20.05
C ARG A 250 -10.05 -1.33 -19.83
N GLU A 251 -10.77 -2.30 -20.38
CA GLU A 251 -10.41 -3.72 -20.30
C GLU A 251 -8.96 -3.97 -20.76
N GLU A 252 -8.52 -3.39 -21.88
CA GLU A 252 -7.14 -3.52 -22.36
C GLU A 252 -6.09 -3.01 -21.37
N GLU A 253 -6.42 -1.97 -20.59
CA GLU A 253 -5.56 -1.36 -19.58
C GLU A 253 -5.46 -2.29 -18.36
N ILE A 254 -6.58 -2.87 -17.91
CA ILE A 254 -6.62 -3.87 -16.83
C ILE A 254 -5.81 -5.11 -17.24
N GLN A 255 -5.98 -5.60 -18.46
CA GLN A 255 -5.23 -6.75 -18.96
C GLN A 255 -3.71 -6.46 -19.03
N GLN A 256 -3.32 -5.23 -19.33
CA GLN A 256 -1.91 -4.83 -19.29
C GLN A 256 -1.37 -4.74 -17.86
N LEU A 257 -2.19 -4.28 -16.91
CA LEU A 257 -1.86 -4.29 -15.49
C LEU A 257 -1.63 -5.73 -14.99
N ILE A 258 -2.51 -6.67 -15.35
CA ILE A 258 -2.38 -8.09 -14.97
C ILE A 258 -1.05 -8.67 -15.51
N ARG A 259 -0.71 -8.40 -16.78
CA ARG A 259 0.59 -8.79 -17.35
C ARG A 259 1.76 -8.20 -16.57
N ALA A 260 1.68 -6.92 -16.20
CA ALA A 260 2.73 -6.25 -15.45
C ALA A 260 2.85 -6.78 -14.01
N ALA A 261 1.73 -7.07 -13.34
CA ALA A 261 1.72 -7.66 -12.01
C ALA A 261 2.38 -9.05 -12.01
N TRP A 262 2.14 -9.86 -13.04
CA TRP A 262 2.84 -11.15 -13.21
C TRP A 262 4.37 -10.98 -13.30
N GLU A 263 4.84 -10.04 -14.12
CA GLU A 263 6.29 -9.77 -14.22
C GLU A 263 6.87 -9.24 -12.90
N MET A 264 6.17 -8.33 -12.23
CA MET A 264 6.60 -7.79 -10.95
C MET A 264 6.67 -8.87 -9.88
N ASN A 265 5.76 -9.85 -9.90
CA ASN A 265 5.77 -10.99 -8.98
C ASN A 265 6.91 -11.99 -9.24
N SER A 266 7.58 -11.91 -10.40
CA SER A 266 8.72 -12.77 -10.73
C SER A 266 10.06 -12.30 -10.12
N THR A 267 10.06 -11.17 -9.43
CA THR A 267 11.22 -10.56 -8.78
C THR A 267 10.87 -10.01 -7.40
N HIS A 268 11.86 -9.46 -6.71
CA HIS A 268 11.68 -8.71 -5.46
C HIS A 268 12.37 -7.35 -5.58
N TYR A 269 11.95 -6.43 -4.70
CA TYR A 269 12.53 -5.10 -4.59
C TYR A 269 12.77 -4.80 -3.11
N HIS A 270 13.80 -4.02 -2.79
CA HIS A 270 13.93 -3.41 -1.46
C HIS A 270 12.66 -2.61 -1.09
N TYR A 271 12.10 -2.88 0.09
CA TYR A 271 10.89 -2.22 0.58
C TYR A 271 11.24 -1.13 1.59
N TYR A 272 10.98 0.13 1.23
CA TYR A 272 11.22 1.30 2.07
C TYR A 272 9.90 1.87 2.56
N PHE A 273 9.70 2.02 3.87
CA PHE A 273 8.44 2.50 4.46
C PHE A 273 8.03 3.88 3.94
N LEU A 274 9.01 4.78 3.78
CA LEU A 274 8.75 6.17 3.42
C LEU A 274 8.71 6.41 1.92
N SER A 275 9.31 5.57 1.07
CA SER A 275 9.46 5.85 -0.36
C SER A 275 8.90 4.72 -1.23
N GLU A 276 9.69 3.69 -1.53
CA GLU A 276 9.30 2.57 -2.39
C GLU A 276 8.40 1.54 -1.67
N ASN A 277 7.32 2.03 -1.07
CA ASN A 277 6.35 1.23 -0.32
C ASN A 277 5.24 0.66 -1.21
N CYS A 278 4.23 0.08 -0.55
CA CYS A 278 3.02 -0.45 -1.17
C CYS A 278 2.40 0.47 -2.22
N SER A 279 2.17 1.74 -1.87
CA SER A 279 1.49 2.68 -2.75
C SER A 279 2.33 3.01 -3.97
N TYR A 280 3.64 3.21 -3.83
CA TYR A 280 4.54 3.48 -4.95
C TYR A 280 4.48 2.38 -6.02
N ARG A 281 4.52 1.11 -5.60
CA ARG A 281 4.51 -0.03 -6.54
C ARG A 281 3.16 -0.22 -7.21
N LEU A 282 2.06 0.08 -6.51
CA LEU A 282 0.74 0.06 -7.13
C LEU A 282 0.53 1.22 -8.11
N LEU A 283 1.06 2.41 -7.82
CA LEU A 283 1.07 3.52 -8.78
C LEU A 283 1.84 3.13 -10.05
N ASN A 284 3.00 2.47 -9.92
CA ASN A 284 3.75 1.95 -11.08
C ASN A 284 2.91 0.97 -11.92
N LEU A 285 2.14 0.07 -11.29
CA LEU A 285 1.22 -0.81 -12.02
C LEU A 285 0.12 -0.03 -12.77
N LEU A 286 -0.42 1.05 -12.17
CA LEU A 286 -1.41 1.91 -12.83
C LEU A 286 -0.82 2.68 -14.02
N GLU A 287 0.43 3.16 -13.93
CA GLU A 287 1.13 3.78 -15.05
C GLU A 287 1.41 2.80 -16.20
N LEU A 288 1.67 1.54 -15.88
CA LEU A 288 1.81 0.46 -16.87
C LEU A 288 0.45 0.11 -17.50
N ALA A 289 -0.65 0.23 -16.76
CA ALA A 289 -2.00 0.02 -17.28
C ALA A 289 -2.39 1.09 -18.30
N ARG A 290 -2.14 2.36 -17.98
CA ARG A 290 -2.48 3.53 -18.80
C ARG A 290 -1.22 4.34 -19.14
N PRO A 291 -0.61 4.10 -20.33
CA PRO A 291 0.55 4.86 -20.77
C PRO A 291 0.30 6.37 -20.79
N GLY A 292 1.26 7.15 -20.29
CA GLY A 292 1.18 8.61 -20.22
C GLY A 292 0.78 9.16 -18.84
N LEU A 293 0.45 8.30 -17.88
CA LEU A 293 0.39 8.69 -16.47
C LEU A 293 1.80 8.75 -15.87
N ASP A 294 2.07 9.80 -15.10
CA ASP A 294 3.32 10.01 -14.35
C ASP A 294 2.99 10.22 -12.86
N LEU A 295 2.43 9.17 -12.25
CA LEU A 295 2.02 9.09 -10.85
C LEU A 295 3.23 9.01 -9.92
N THR A 296 4.25 8.22 -10.25
CA THR A 296 5.40 8.03 -9.34
C THR A 296 6.33 9.23 -9.27
N ASP A 297 6.38 10.04 -10.33
CA ASP A 297 7.32 11.16 -10.48
C ASP A 297 7.04 12.31 -9.50
N SER A 298 5.82 12.37 -8.96
CA SER A 298 5.44 13.39 -7.97
C SER A 298 6.05 13.15 -6.58
N TYR A 299 6.62 11.96 -6.33
CA TYR A 299 7.13 11.56 -5.01
C TYR A 299 8.65 11.36 -5.04
N PHE A 300 9.38 12.46 -4.81
CA PHE A 300 10.85 12.44 -4.83
C PHE A 300 11.49 11.99 -3.51
N TRP A 301 10.77 12.10 -2.39
CA TRP A 301 11.31 11.88 -1.03
C TRP A 301 10.45 10.91 -0.22
N THR A 302 9.14 11.17 -0.12
CA THR A 302 8.20 10.30 0.60
C THR A 302 6.94 10.01 -0.21
N VAL A 303 6.38 8.80 -0.05
CA VAL A 303 5.13 8.35 -0.65
C VAL A 303 4.16 8.02 0.47
N HIS A 304 3.14 8.86 0.66
CA HIS A 304 2.09 8.62 1.66
C HIS A 304 0.84 8.04 1.00
N PRO A 305 0.33 6.88 1.47
CA PRO A 305 -0.83 6.21 0.86
C PRO A 305 -2.10 7.05 0.67
N ALA A 306 -2.34 8.06 1.53
CA ALA A 306 -3.48 8.96 1.32
C ALA A 306 -3.23 9.99 0.21
N ASP A 307 -1.98 10.48 0.08
CA ASP A 307 -1.61 11.41 -0.98
C ASP A 307 -1.67 10.69 -2.34
N THR A 308 -1.33 9.40 -2.40
CA THR A 308 -1.46 8.60 -3.65
C THR A 308 -2.93 8.38 -4.01
N ALA A 309 -3.82 8.19 -3.03
CA ALA A 309 -5.26 8.15 -3.28
C ALA A 309 -5.78 9.47 -3.88
N LYS A 310 -5.38 10.63 -3.32
CA LYS A 310 -5.69 11.95 -3.89
C LYS A 310 -5.16 12.11 -5.30
N GLN A 311 -3.92 11.69 -5.55
CA GLN A 311 -3.30 11.82 -6.87
C GLN A 311 -4.04 10.99 -7.94
N VAL A 312 -4.42 9.75 -7.61
CA VAL A 312 -5.18 8.88 -8.52
C VAL A 312 -6.58 9.44 -8.77
N VAL A 313 -7.25 9.91 -7.73
CA VAL A 313 -8.66 10.32 -7.80
C VAL A 313 -8.83 11.73 -8.38
N ASP A 314 -8.19 12.73 -7.78
CA ASP A 314 -8.46 14.14 -8.07
C ASP A 314 -7.57 14.68 -9.20
N GLN A 315 -6.27 14.38 -9.18
CA GLN A 315 -5.31 14.99 -10.12
C GLN A 315 -5.33 14.35 -11.51
N ASN A 316 -5.62 13.04 -11.58
CA ASN A 316 -5.63 12.27 -12.82
C ASN A 316 -7.04 11.84 -13.24
N GLU A 317 -8.07 12.25 -12.49
CA GLU A 317 -9.48 11.96 -12.73
C GLU A 317 -9.74 10.47 -13.03
N MET A 318 -9.02 9.58 -12.34
CA MET A 318 -9.12 8.14 -12.63
C MET A 318 -10.31 7.49 -11.95
N ALA A 319 -10.92 8.12 -10.94
CA ALA A 319 -12.03 7.51 -10.20
C ALA A 319 -13.39 7.85 -10.80
N SER A 320 -14.24 6.83 -10.90
CA SER A 320 -15.62 6.92 -11.37
C SER A 320 -16.63 6.97 -10.22
N SER A 321 -16.31 6.35 -9.07
CA SER A 321 -17.13 6.36 -7.86
C SER A 321 -16.30 6.04 -6.62
N VAL A 322 -16.80 6.46 -5.46
CA VAL A 322 -16.21 6.17 -4.14
C VAL A 322 -17.17 5.30 -3.34
N VAL A 323 -16.66 4.22 -2.76
CA VAL A 323 -17.38 3.32 -1.85
C VAL A 323 -16.66 3.33 -0.50
N PHE A 324 -17.43 3.40 0.58
CA PHE A 324 -16.92 3.51 1.94
C PHE A 324 -17.30 2.26 2.73
N PHE A 325 -16.29 1.52 3.21
CA PHE A 325 -16.48 0.40 4.12
C PHE A 325 -16.05 0.84 5.53
N PRO A 326 -17.01 1.16 6.42
CA PRO A 326 -16.69 1.59 7.77
C PRO A 326 -16.11 0.43 8.59
N ALA A 327 -15.07 0.75 9.36
CA ALA A 327 -14.55 -0.09 10.43
C ALA A 327 -15.65 -0.53 11.39
N THR A 328 -15.46 -1.66 12.04
CA THR A 328 -16.38 -2.13 13.08
C THR A 328 -16.55 -1.07 14.18
N GLU A 329 -15.47 -0.40 14.59
CA GLU A 329 -15.53 0.69 15.56
C GLU A 329 -16.35 1.89 15.05
N THR A 330 -16.13 2.31 13.80
CA THR A 330 -16.90 3.40 13.17
C THR A 330 -18.39 3.08 13.15
N ARG A 331 -18.76 1.84 12.81
CA ARG A 331 -20.17 1.38 12.85
C ARG A 331 -20.71 1.36 14.28
N TYR A 332 -19.96 0.79 15.21
CA TYR A 332 -20.32 0.69 16.61
C TYR A 332 -20.61 2.07 17.21
N ARG A 333 -19.66 3.00 17.14
CA ARG A 333 -19.79 4.36 17.70
C ARG A 333 -20.98 5.10 17.11
N LYS A 334 -21.20 5.00 15.79
CA LYS A 334 -22.31 5.67 15.11
C LYS A 334 -23.66 5.10 15.57
N ARG A 335 -23.81 3.78 15.59
CA ARG A 335 -25.07 3.10 15.89
C ARG A 335 -25.40 3.09 17.38
N LEU A 336 -24.39 3.05 18.26
CA LEU A 336 -24.54 3.16 19.71
C LEU A 336 -25.30 4.45 20.11
N ARG A 337 -25.05 5.55 19.40
CA ARG A 337 -25.72 6.84 19.63
C ARG A 337 -27.22 6.83 19.30
N LEU A 338 -27.67 5.87 18.49
CA LEU A 338 -29.08 5.70 18.13
C LEU A 338 -29.85 4.84 19.13
N LEU A 339 -29.15 4.15 20.04
CA LEU A 339 -29.79 3.35 21.09
C LEU A 339 -30.26 4.24 22.25
N SER A 340 -31.48 3.98 22.75
CA SER A 340 -31.92 4.54 24.03
C SER A 340 -31.08 3.99 25.19
N GLY A 341 -31.19 4.58 26.39
CA GLY A 341 -30.51 4.07 27.58
C GLY A 341 -30.79 2.58 27.85
N LYS A 342 -32.06 2.16 27.71
CA LYS A 342 -32.45 0.74 27.78
C LYS A 342 -31.82 -0.10 26.67
N GLY A 343 -31.79 0.43 25.45
CA GLY A 343 -31.11 -0.23 24.33
C GLY A 343 -29.63 -0.45 24.59
N ARG A 344 -28.93 0.54 25.17
CA ARG A 344 -27.51 0.43 25.56
C ARG A 344 -27.29 -0.67 26.62
N GLU A 345 -28.14 -0.75 27.65
CA GLU A 345 -28.08 -1.81 28.68
C GLU A 345 -28.35 -3.21 28.09
N ALA A 346 -29.35 -3.34 27.23
CA ALA A 346 -29.66 -4.59 26.54
C ALA A 346 -28.52 -5.05 25.62
N MET A 347 -27.91 -4.11 24.91
CA MET A 347 -26.76 -4.35 24.05
C MET A 347 -25.55 -4.86 24.84
N LEU A 348 -25.21 -4.21 25.97
CA LEU A 348 -24.13 -4.67 26.85
C LEU A 348 -24.40 -6.09 27.36
N SER A 349 -25.62 -6.35 27.85
CA SER A 349 -26.02 -7.68 28.32
C SER A 349 -25.81 -8.75 27.24
N LEU A 350 -26.29 -8.50 26.02
CA LEU A 350 -26.14 -9.41 24.89
C LEU A 350 -24.69 -9.66 24.51
N SER A 351 -23.88 -8.61 24.42
CA SER A 351 -22.47 -8.71 24.07
C SER A 351 -21.67 -9.52 25.09
N GLU A 352 -22.06 -9.46 26.37
CA GLU A 352 -21.45 -10.22 27.47
C GLU A 352 -22.00 -11.65 27.58
N GLY A 353 -22.95 -12.03 26.72
CA GLY A 353 -23.54 -13.39 26.68
C GLY A 353 -24.69 -13.57 27.67
N ASN A 354 -25.19 -12.48 28.24
CA ASN A 354 -26.32 -12.46 29.18
C ASN A 354 -27.65 -12.20 28.45
N PRO A 355 -28.79 -12.69 28.98
CA PRO A 355 -30.10 -12.44 28.38
C PRO A 355 -30.46 -10.94 28.45
N PRO A 356 -30.93 -10.31 27.35
CA PRO A 356 -31.34 -8.91 27.36
C PRO A 356 -32.75 -8.70 27.93
N ASP A 357 -32.99 -7.52 28.49
CA ASP A 357 -34.34 -6.97 28.61
C ASP A 357 -34.66 -6.11 27.39
N LEU A 358 -35.53 -6.61 26.51
CA LEU A 358 -36.00 -5.90 25.31
C LEU A 358 -37.34 -5.18 25.53
N SER A 359 -37.88 -5.20 26.75
CA SER A 359 -39.21 -4.69 27.04
C SER A 359 -39.30 -3.17 26.84
N GLY A 360 -40.29 -2.77 26.02
CA GLY A 360 -40.52 -1.37 25.68
C GLY A 360 -39.61 -0.81 24.58
N LEU A 361 -38.72 -1.61 23.98
CA LEU A 361 -37.97 -1.21 22.78
C LEU A 361 -38.80 -1.42 21.52
N SER A 362 -38.68 -0.50 20.55
CA SER A 362 -39.31 -0.66 19.25
C SER A 362 -38.69 -1.83 18.46
N PRO A 363 -39.40 -2.46 17.51
CA PRO A 363 -38.83 -3.55 16.71
C PRO A 363 -37.54 -3.18 15.95
N ALA A 364 -37.45 -1.94 15.46
CA ALA A 364 -36.25 -1.43 14.79
C ALA A 364 -35.07 -1.27 15.78
N GLU A 365 -35.35 -0.78 16.99
CA GLU A 365 -34.34 -0.64 18.03
C GLU A 365 -33.87 -2.00 18.56
N GLN A 366 -34.77 -2.98 18.70
CA GLN A 366 -34.38 -4.36 19.05
C GLN A 366 -33.41 -4.93 18.02
N ALA A 367 -33.68 -4.75 16.72
CA ALA A 367 -32.76 -5.18 15.68
C ALA A 367 -31.41 -4.46 15.76
N LEU A 368 -31.42 -3.15 16.03
CA LEU A 368 -30.21 -2.35 16.21
C LEU A 368 -29.39 -2.81 17.43
N VAL A 369 -30.04 -3.15 18.54
CA VAL A 369 -29.39 -3.70 19.74
C VAL A 369 -28.55 -4.93 19.40
N TYR A 370 -29.09 -5.85 18.60
CA TYR A 370 -28.35 -7.04 18.17
C TYR A 370 -27.19 -6.69 17.22
N GLU A 371 -27.37 -5.77 16.27
CA GLU A 371 -26.27 -5.33 15.39
C GLU A 371 -25.13 -4.67 16.19
N VAL A 372 -25.44 -3.78 17.12
CA VAL A 372 -24.44 -3.09 17.94
C VAL A 372 -23.77 -4.05 18.92
N ALA A 373 -24.50 -5.04 19.45
CA ALA A 373 -23.91 -6.10 20.27
C ALA A 373 -22.95 -6.98 19.45
N THR A 374 -23.30 -7.29 18.19
CA THR A 374 -22.38 -8.00 17.29
C THR A 374 -21.13 -7.18 16.99
N ASP A 375 -21.28 -5.91 16.60
CA ASP A 375 -20.15 -5.01 16.36
C ASP A 375 -19.25 -4.93 17.62
N ARG A 376 -19.84 -4.87 18.83
CA ARG A 376 -19.10 -4.88 20.10
C ARG A 376 -18.25 -6.13 20.32
N VAL A 377 -18.80 -7.31 20.04
CA VAL A 377 -18.05 -8.58 20.19
C VAL A 377 -16.96 -8.68 19.11
N LEU A 378 -17.19 -8.16 17.90
CA LEU A 378 -16.18 -8.09 16.85
C LEU A 378 -14.99 -7.17 17.23
N LEU A 379 -15.21 -6.14 18.07
CA LEU A 379 -14.13 -5.27 18.56
C LEU A 379 -13.17 -5.97 19.54
N GLU A 380 -13.50 -7.18 19.98
CA GLU A 380 -12.61 -8.02 20.79
C GLU A 380 -11.69 -8.89 19.92
N ALA A 381 -11.71 -8.70 18.59
CA ALA A 381 -10.78 -9.38 17.68
C ALA A 381 -9.33 -8.93 17.91
N ASP A 382 -8.39 -9.85 17.72
CA ASP A 382 -6.97 -9.54 17.73
C ASP A 382 -6.58 -8.74 16.47
N GLY A 383 -5.36 -8.20 16.43
CA GLY A 383 -4.90 -7.32 15.34
C GLY A 383 -4.90 -7.94 13.94
N ASP A 384 -4.88 -9.28 13.82
CA ASP A 384 -5.04 -10.00 12.56
C ASP A 384 -6.52 -10.31 12.21
N GLY A 385 -7.45 -9.80 13.01
CA GLY A 385 -8.88 -10.05 12.92
C GLY A 385 -9.29 -11.46 13.36
N SER A 386 -8.42 -12.20 14.04
CA SER A 386 -8.79 -13.49 14.62
C SER A 386 -9.63 -13.31 15.89
N LEU A 387 -10.50 -14.29 16.14
CA LEU A 387 -11.44 -14.29 17.25
C LEU A 387 -11.42 -15.66 17.92
N GLU A 388 -11.49 -15.64 19.24
CA GLU A 388 -11.65 -16.85 20.06
C GLU A 388 -12.92 -17.63 19.63
N PRO A 389 -12.89 -18.98 19.64
CA PRO A 389 -14.03 -19.79 19.19
C PRO A 389 -15.35 -19.49 19.91
N GLU A 390 -15.29 -19.10 21.19
CA GLU A 390 -16.47 -18.71 21.97
C GLU A 390 -17.11 -17.42 21.45
N LEU A 391 -16.29 -16.41 21.12
CA LEU A 391 -16.75 -15.14 20.57
C LEU A 391 -17.34 -15.33 19.17
N LYS A 392 -16.73 -16.16 18.33
CA LYS A 392 -17.29 -16.54 17.02
C LYS A 392 -18.69 -17.14 17.15
N LYS A 393 -18.87 -18.11 18.05
CA LYS A 393 -20.18 -18.69 18.35
C LYS A 393 -21.20 -17.66 18.84
N ARG A 394 -20.75 -16.70 19.65
CA ARG A 394 -21.60 -15.61 20.13
C ARG A 394 -22.05 -14.72 18.99
N ILE A 395 -21.13 -14.31 18.11
CA ILE A 395 -21.44 -13.53 16.90
C ILE A 395 -22.43 -14.29 16.02
N GLU A 396 -22.20 -15.57 15.74
CA GLU A 396 -23.13 -16.41 14.97
C GLU A 396 -24.53 -16.41 15.58
N SER A 397 -24.64 -16.60 16.90
CA SER A 397 -25.92 -16.57 17.63
C SER A 397 -26.63 -15.22 17.52
N LEU A 398 -25.89 -14.11 17.67
CA LEU A 398 -26.42 -12.76 17.54
C LEU A 398 -26.90 -12.48 16.11
N LEU A 399 -26.13 -12.87 15.10
CA LEU A 399 -26.48 -12.71 13.68
C LEU A 399 -27.70 -13.56 13.30
N GLU A 400 -27.80 -14.79 13.78
CA GLU A 400 -28.97 -15.66 13.56
C GLU A 400 -30.24 -15.10 14.19
N ALA A 401 -30.14 -14.53 15.39
CA ALA A 401 -31.26 -13.82 16.02
C ALA A 401 -31.63 -12.56 15.21
N ARG A 402 -30.63 -11.77 14.79
CA ARG A 402 -30.83 -10.54 14.00
C ARG A 402 -31.52 -10.79 12.67
N LYS A 403 -31.22 -11.90 11.97
CA LYS A 403 -31.86 -12.28 10.69
C LYS A 403 -33.39 -12.43 10.79
N ARG A 404 -33.92 -12.71 11.97
CA ARG A 404 -35.37 -12.90 12.22
C ARG A 404 -36.10 -11.60 12.57
N MET A 405 -35.37 -10.48 12.65
CA MET A 405 -35.89 -9.18 13.07
C MET A 405 -36.11 -8.23 11.90
N SER A 406 -36.92 -7.20 12.13
CA SER A 406 -37.12 -6.12 11.15
C SER A 406 -35.81 -5.36 10.89
N SER A 407 -35.65 -4.78 9.71
CA SER A 407 -34.46 -4.00 9.39
C SER A 407 -34.42 -2.68 10.17
N PRO A 408 -33.31 -2.33 10.85
CA PRO A 408 -33.11 -1.05 11.51
C PRO A 408 -32.79 0.08 10.52
N THR A 409 -32.69 -0.20 9.22
CA THR A 409 -32.42 0.79 8.16
C THR A 409 -33.44 1.92 8.06
N SER A 410 -34.61 1.77 8.69
CA SER A 410 -35.64 2.81 8.78
C SER A 410 -35.37 3.86 9.87
N LEU A 411 -34.42 3.61 10.78
CA LEU A 411 -34.02 4.58 11.80
C LEU A 411 -33.26 5.74 11.14
N ASP A 412 -33.62 6.96 11.52
CA ASP A 412 -32.90 8.14 11.06
C ASP A 412 -31.44 8.10 11.54
N GLY A 413 -30.51 8.45 10.65
CA GLY A 413 -29.07 8.38 10.92
C GLY A 413 -28.47 6.97 10.99
N TYR A 414 -29.20 5.89 10.68
CA TYR A 414 -28.69 4.51 10.68
C TYR A 414 -27.49 4.31 9.74
N ARG A 415 -27.55 4.89 8.53
CA ARG A 415 -26.49 4.74 7.54
C ARG A 415 -25.22 5.41 8.06
N VAL A 416 -24.16 4.63 8.14
CA VAL A 416 -22.83 5.14 8.45
C VAL A 416 -22.31 5.83 7.19
N LEU A 417 -22.24 7.16 7.26
CA LEU A 417 -21.69 7.97 6.19
C LEU A 417 -20.22 8.26 6.48
N PRO A 418 -19.39 8.39 5.43
CA PRO A 418 -17.96 8.69 5.55
C PRO A 418 -17.62 9.98 6.36
N GLN A 419 -18.59 10.85 6.63
CA GLN A 419 -18.42 12.15 7.32
C GLN A 419 -17.19 12.92 6.79
N ASN A 420 -16.57 13.75 7.63
CA ASN A 420 -15.35 14.49 7.33
C ASN A 420 -14.08 13.62 7.32
N ARG A 421 -14.17 12.29 7.25
CA ARG A 421 -13.01 11.36 7.28
C ARG A 421 -12.51 10.97 5.89
N ASN A 422 -13.09 11.55 4.83
CA ASN A 422 -12.66 11.27 3.46
C ASN A 422 -11.21 11.74 3.25
N PRO A 423 -10.26 10.84 2.94
CA PRO A 423 -8.86 11.22 2.77
C PRO A 423 -8.68 12.28 1.67
N LEU A 424 -9.60 12.34 0.70
CA LEU A 424 -9.56 13.32 -0.40
C LEU A 424 -9.75 14.76 0.07
N ILE A 425 -10.42 14.99 1.21
CA ILE A 425 -10.61 16.34 1.76
C ILE A 425 -9.56 16.71 2.82
N GLY A 426 -8.60 15.81 3.08
CA GLY A 426 -7.50 16.06 4.02
C GLY A 426 -6.50 17.07 3.48
N HIS A 427 -5.77 17.73 4.37
CA HIS A 427 -4.60 18.51 3.97
C HIS A 427 -3.49 17.60 3.42
N GLU A 428 -2.47 18.18 2.80
CA GLU A 428 -1.30 17.42 2.34
C GLU A 428 -0.44 16.97 3.52
N SER A 429 0.22 15.82 3.39
CA SER A 429 0.99 15.21 4.47
C SER A 429 2.26 16.00 4.86
N THR A 430 2.84 16.74 3.92
CA THR A 430 4.03 17.57 4.14
C THR A 430 3.67 19.01 4.49
N LEU A 431 4.27 19.54 5.55
CA LEU A 431 4.12 20.92 6.01
C LEU A 431 5.46 21.65 5.97
N LEU A 432 5.45 22.84 5.38
CA LEU A 432 6.47 23.88 5.57
C LEU A 432 5.78 25.11 6.18
N SER A 433 6.22 25.54 7.36
CA SER A 433 5.67 26.73 8.01
C SER A 433 6.75 27.68 8.49
N GLY A 434 6.39 28.96 8.58
CA GLY A 434 7.22 30.01 9.16
C GLY A 434 6.50 30.65 10.33
N THR A 435 7.20 30.79 11.46
CA THR A 435 6.67 31.36 12.70
C THR A 435 7.57 32.49 13.17
N GLY A 436 7.01 33.50 13.83
CA GLY A 436 7.78 34.56 14.49
C GLY A 436 7.20 34.85 15.86
N GLY A 437 8.06 35.10 16.84
CA GLY A 437 7.63 35.28 18.23
C GLY A 437 8.70 35.85 19.14
N THR A 438 8.40 35.87 20.43
CA THR A 438 9.32 36.31 21.48
C THR A 438 9.35 35.27 22.59
N SER A 439 10.54 34.88 23.04
CA SER A 439 10.75 33.98 24.18
C SER A 439 11.56 34.68 25.28
N SER A 440 11.88 33.94 26.35
CA SER A 440 12.81 34.40 27.40
C SER A 440 14.23 34.66 26.91
N ILE A 441 14.58 34.18 25.70
CA ILE A 441 15.90 34.29 25.06
C ILE A 441 15.89 35.37 23.96
N GLY A 442 14.75 36.06 23.76
CA GLY A 442 14.61 37.16 22.81
C GLY A 442 13.61 36.89 21.68
N SER A 443 13.59 37.80 20.71
CA SER A 443 12.74 37.66 19.52
C SER A 443 13.31 36.60 18.58
N PHE A 444 12.45 35.80 17.96
CA PHE A 444 12.87 34.73 17.07
C PHE A 444 12.03 34.64 15.80
N GLY A 445 12.66 34.13 14.75
CA GLY A 445 12.01 33.55 13.57
C GLY A 445 12.27 32.04 13.52
N GLU A 446 11.28 31.27 13.08
CA GLU A 446 11.35 29.81 13.00
C GLU A 446 10.84 29.33 11.63
N ILE A 447 11.50 28.30 11.12
CA ILE A 447 11.04 27.50 9.98
C ILE A 447 10.83 26.08 10.49
N ARG A 448 9.64 25.52 10.26
CA ARG A 448 9.31 24.13 10.56
C ARG A 448 9.09 23.37 9.26
N PHE A 449 9.76 22.24 9.13
CA PHE A 449 9.56 21.26 8.07
C PHE A 449 9.09 19.94 8.70
N ARG A 450 7.90 19.47 8.30
CA ARG A 450 7.36 18.16 8.70
C ARG A 450 7.01 17.37 7.44
N PRO A 451 7.73 16.29 7.11
CA PRO A 451 7.48 15.50 5.91
C PRO A 451 6.23 14.62 6.01
N ALA A 452 5.88 14.18 7.23
CA ALA A 452 4.74 13.32 7.50
C ALA A 452 4.29 13.52 8.96
N LEU A 453 3.01 13.44 9.31
CA LEU A 453 1.83 13.40 8.45
C LEU A 453 0.79 14.41 8.95
N HIS A 454 0.41 14.33 10.22
CA HIS A 454 -0.67 15.13 10.80
C HIS A 454 -0.40 15.38 12.28
N ASP A 455 -0.56 16.63 12.73
CA ASP A 455 -0.58 16.98 14.14
C ASP A 455 -1.92 17.60 14.58
N LEU A 456 -2.12 17.73 15.89
CA LEU A 456 -3.36 18.26 16.46
C LEU A 456 -3.63 19.74 16.15
N HIS A 457 -2.67 20.47 15.56
CA HIS A 457 -2.84 21.85 15.11
C HIS A 457 -3.30 21.93 13.66
N ASP A 458 -3.21 20.83 12.92
CA ASP A 458 -3.74 20.73 11.57
C ASP A 458 -5.27 20.60 11.57
N ARG A 459 -5.86 20.78 10.37
CA ARG A 459 -7.29 20.54 10.19
C ARG A 459 -7.56 19.04 10.25
N ALA A 460 -8.39 18.60 11.19
CA ALA A 460 -8.73 17.18 11.36
C ALA A 460 -9.53 16.56 10.19
N ARG A 461 -10.08 17.35 9.26
CA ARG A 461 -10.80 16.81 8.09
C ARG A 461 -9.86 15.92 7.26
N GLY A 462 -10.34 14.75 6.86
CA GLY A 462 -9.59 13.72 6.15
C GLY A 462 -8.71 12.84 7.02
N TYR A 463 -8.58 13.15 8.31
CA TYR A 463 -7.78 12.39 9.29
C TYR A 463 -8.65 11.95 10.47
N SER A 464 -8.08 11.12 11.37
CA SER A 464 -8.73 10.88 12.66
C SER A 464 -8.54 12.11 13.55
N PRO A 465 -9.60 12.66 14.16
CA PRO A 465 -9.48 13.82 15.06
C PRO A 465 -8.81 13.48 16.39
N TYR A 466 -8.53 12.20 16.65
CA TYR A 466 -8.00 11.71 17.93
C TYR A 466 -6.54 11.26 17.84
N GLY A 467 -5.86 11.53 16.72
CA GLY A 467 -4.51 11.03 16.48
C GLY A 467 -3.51 12.12 16.10
N GLU A 468 -2.26 11.93 16.52
CA GLU A 468 -1.11 12.71 16.06
C GLU A 468 -0.06 11.72 15.55
N LEU A 469 0.52 12.03 14.38
CA LEU A 469 1.54 11.23 13.76
C LEU A 469 2.52 12.14 13.03
N GLU A 470 3.72 12.29 13.59
CA GLU A 470 4.81 13.03 12.99
C GLU A 470 6.10 12.21 12.93
N PHE A 471 6.86 12.41 11.85
CA PHE A 471 8.18 11.84 11.68
C PHE A 471 9.14 12.86 11.09
N PHE A 472 10.39 12.84 11.56
CA PHE A 472 11.47 13.71 11.05
C PHE A 472 11.10 15.20 11.00
N THR A 473 10.31 15.68 11.97
CA THR A 473 9.94 17.10 12.05
C THR A 473 11.17 17.89 12.47
N LEU A 474 11.62 18.81 11.62
CA LEU A 474 12.74 19.70 11.88
C LEU A 474 12.22 21.12 12.13
N ARG A 475 12.63 21.72 13.26
CA ARG A 475 12.42 23.13 13.57
C ARG A 475 13.76 23.82 13.62
N LEU A 476 13.92 24.81 12.75
CA LEU A 476 15.09 25.68 12.71
C LEU A 476 14.67 27.04 13.23
N ARG A 477 15.39 27.56 14.22
CA ARG A 477 15.08 28.87 14.80
C ARG A 477 16.29 29.79 14.74
N SER A 478 16.04 31.07 14.58
CA SER A 478 17.06 32.11 14.67
C SER A 478 16.60 33.21 15.60
N TYR A 479 17.44 33.54 16.56
CA TYR A 479 17.18 34.56 17.58
C TYR A 479 17.86 35.88 17.21
N SER A 480 17.17 36.99 17.42
CA SER A 480 17.68 38.34 17.12
C SER A 480 18.97 38.68 17.87
N GLU A 481 19.16 38.07 19.04
CA GLU A 481 20.31 38.32 19.93
C GLU A 481 21.58 37.58 19.48
N TYR A 482 21.45 36.41 18.84
CA TYR A 482 22.57 35.51 18.55
C TYR A 482 22.86 35.35 17.06
N ALA A 483 21.99 35.84 16.17
CA ALA A 483 22.11 35.86 14.70
C ALA A 483 22.41 34.51 13.99
N ASN A 484 22.49 33.41 14.75
CA ASN A 484 22.72 32.07 14.24
C ASN A 484 21.39 31.33 14.03
N ILE A 485 21.39 30.38 13.09
CA ILE A 485 20.30 29.41 12.91
C ILE A 485 20.67 28.19 13.74
N GLU A 486 19.75 27.74 14.58
CA GLU A 486 19.93 26.56 15.43
C GLU A 486 18.77 25.57 15.26
N VAL A 487 19.04 24.31 15.58
CA VAL A 487 18.05 23.22 15.50
C VAL A 487 17.26 23.19 16.81
N GLU A 488 16.18 23.98 16.88
CA GLU A 488 15.36 24.10 18.09
C GLU A 488 14.76 22.76 18.51
N ASP A 489 14.25 21.96 17.56
CA ASP A 489 13.66 20.65 17.81
C ASP A 489 13.78 19.78 16.55
N PHE A 490 14.24 18.55 16.73
CA PHE A 490 14.23 17.49 15.74
C PHE A 490 13.47 16.29 16.32
N VAL A 491 12.24 16.12 15.88
CA VAL A 491 11.37 15.02 16.29
C VAL A 491 11.60 13.86 15.35
N LEU A 492 12.17 12.77 15.85
CA LEU A 492 12.32 11.54 15.08
C LEU A 492 10.95 10.91 14.85
N ILE A 493 10.17 10.79 15.92
CA ILE A 493 8.82 10.22 15.91
C ILE A 493 7.98 10.87 17.01
N ASN A 494 6.73 11.18 16.69
CA ASN A 494 5.70 11.62 17.63
C ASN A 494 4.39 10.92 17.26
N MET A 495 3.89 10.10 18.17
CA MET A 495 2.70 9.30 17.99
C MET A 495 1.79 9.47 19.18
N MET A 496 0.53 9.81 18.92
CA MET A 496 -0.49 9.93 19.95
C MET A 496 -1.81 9.34 19.46
N SER A 497 -2.52 8.66 20.35
CA SER A 497 -3.92 8.25 20.14
C SER A 497 -4.72 8.61 21.39
N MET A 498 -5.85 9.27 21.19
CA MET A 498 -6.73 9.81 22.23
C MET A 498 -8.20 9.43 21.98
N ASP A 499 -8.45 8.24 21.45
CA ASP A 499 -9.80 7.78 21.17
C ASP A 499 -10.65 7.81 22.45
N PRO A 500 -11.82 8.49 22.46
CA PRO A 500 -12.59 8.70 23.68
C PRO A 500 -13.28 7.43 24.16
N VAL A 501 -13.36 7.29 25.49
CA VAL A 501 -14.18 6.27 26.17
C VAL A 501 -15.64 6.43 25.77
N VAL A 502 -16.28 5.32 25.38
CA VAL A 502 -17.71 5.26 25.08
C VAL A 502 -18.32 4.06 25.79
N THR A 503 -19.65 3.99 25.90
CA THR A 503 -20.31 2.90 26.62
C THR A 503 -19.77 1.54 26.17
N GLY A 504 -19.14 0.83 27.10
CA GLY A 504 -18.56 -0.48 26.87
C GLY A 504 -17.19 -0.53 26.19
N LEU A 505 -16.67 0.56 25.61
CA LEU A 505 -15.29 0.60 25.08
C LEU A 505 -14.43 1.52 25.93
N TRP A 506 -13.27 1.02 26.33
CA TRP A 506 -12.30 1.73 27.16
C TRP A 506 -10.94 1.79 26.48
N PRO A 507 -10.83 2.47 25.32
CA PRO A 507 -9.55 2.64 24.63
C PRO A 507 -8.54 3.35 25.54
N ILE A 508 -7.30 2.87 25.50
CA ILE A 508 -6.19 3.50 26.21
C ILE A 508 -5.70 4.67 25.36
N THR A 509 -5.66 5.85 25.95
CA THR A 509 -4.98 7.01 25.37
C THR A 509 -3.49 6.87 25.61
N TRP A 510 -2.65 7.13 24.62
CA TRP A 510 -1.19 6.99 24.76
C TRP A 510 -0.42 7.98 23.88
N GLU A 511 0.83 8.23 24.28
CA GLU A 511 1.78 9.10 23.58
C GLU A 511 3.17 8.46 23.62
N VAL A 512 3.82 8.38 22.47
CA VAL A 512 5.23 8.04 22.32
C VAL A 512 5.90 9.15 21.51
N LYS A 513 6.91 9.80 22.09
CA LYS A 513 7.65 10.87 21.41
C LYS A 513 9.15 10.70 21.62
N LEU A 514 9.93 10.81 20.57
CA LEU A 514 11.38 10.71 20.58
C LEU A 514 11.98 11.80 19.70
N GLY A 515 12.96 12.52 20.22
CA GLY A 515 13.59 13.62 19.49
C GLY A 515 14.81 14.19 20.20
N VAL A 516 15.29 15.29 19.65
CA VAL A 516 16.38 16.12 20.18
C VAL A 516 15.90 17.56 20.17
N HIS A 517 16.02 18.28 21.28
CA HIS A 517 15.73 19.71 21.32
C HIS A 517 16.96 20.51 21.74
N SER A 518 16.95 21.81 21.41
CA SER A 518 17.91 22.78 21.96
C SER A 518 17.40 23.39 23.26
N MET A 519 18.33 23.62 24.18
CA MET A 519 18.12 24.42 25.39
C MET A 519 19.16 25.53 25.43
N ALA A 520 18.76 26.72 25.86
CA ALA A 520 19.73 27.79 26.09
C ALA A 520 20.71 27.39 27.21
N SER A 521 22.01 27.54 26.95
CA SER A 521 23.10 27.30 27.90
C SER A 521 22.95 28.10 29.20
N SER A 522 22.27 29.26 29.16
CA SER A 522 21.97 30.07 30.35
C SER A 522 20.93 29.46 31.29
N LEU A 523 20.13 28.51 30.80
CA LEU A 523 19.11 27.79 31.56
C LEU A 523 19.63 26.42 32.06
N TYR A 524 20.91 26.12 31.84
CA TYR A 524 21.54 24.84 32.16
C TYR A 524 22.39 24.93 33.44
N GLU A 525 22.15 24.04 34.41
CA GLU A 525 23.04 23.82 35.57
C GLU A 525 23.95 22.60 35.30
N SER A 526 25.27 22.77 35.44
CA SER A 526 26.28 21.79 35.02
C SER A 526 26.42 20.57 35.95
N GLY A 527 26.21 19.37 35.41
CA GLY A 527 26.72 18.09 35.93
C GLY A 527 28.00 17.62 35.19
N PRO A 528 28.77 16.65 35.74
CA PRO A 528 30.00 16.15 35.11
C PRO A 528 29.71 15.31 33.85
N ALA A 529 30.42 15.54 32.75
CA ALA A 529 30.23 14.87 31.45
C ALA A 529 31.13 13.64 31.24
N PRO A 530 30.67 12.56 30.56
CA PRO A 530 31.52 11.49 30.06
C PRO A 530 31.85 11.60 28.55
N ASP A 531 33.08 11.21 28.21
CA ASP A 531 33.85 11.40 26.94
C ASP A 531 33.30 10.74 25.64
N LEU A 532 32.08 10.19 25.60
CA LEU A 532 31.69 9.25 24.53
C LEU A 532 31.01 9.86 23.29
N LEU A 533 30.68 11.16 23.28
CA LEU A 533 30.02 11.84 22.12
C LEU A 533 30.81 13.02 21.52
N GLU A 534 31.91 13.46 22.13
CA GLU A 534 32.73 14.60 21.66
C GLU A 534 33.35 14.41 20.26
N ASN A 535 33.43 13.17 19.74
CA ASN A 535 34.09 12.87 18.47
C ASN A 535 33.16 12.66 17.26
N SER A 536 31.86 12.91 17.39
CA SER A 536 30.92 12.67 16.28
C SER A 536 30.95 13.74 15.17
N GLY A 537 31.49 14.94 15.45
CA GLY A 537 31.67 16.01 14.45
C GLY A 537 30.37 16.56 13.83
N LEU A 538 29.20 16.10 14.29
CA LEU A 538 27.88 16.52 13.81
C LEU A 538 27.42 17.84 14.45
N PHE A 539 28.06 18.26 15.55
CA PHE A 539 27.77 19.50 16.28
C PHE A 539 29.10 20.19 16.60
N PRO A 540 29.42 21.36 16.02
CA PRO A 540 30.68 22.03 16.29
C PRO A 540 30.67 22.66 17.69
N ASP A 541 31.38 22.04 18.64
CA ASP A 541 31.65 22.62 19.96
C ASP A 541 32.61 23.81 19.84
N GLY A 542 32.04 25.00 19.63
CA GLY A 542 32.72 26.26 19.91
C GLY A 542 32.47 26.66 21.37
N PRO A 543 33.45 27.24 22.09
CA PRO A 543 33.26 27.79 23.45
C PRO A 543 32.31 29.01 23.53
N SER A 544 31.43 29.17 22.53
CA SER A 544 30.52 30.29 22.33
C SER A 544 29.14 29.86 21.82
N ASP A 545 28.79 28.57 21.80
CA ASP A 545 27.43 28.16 21.43
C ASP A 545 26.44 28.49 22.57
N PRO A 546 25.46 29.40 22.36
CA PRO A 546 24.46 29.72 23.36
C PRO A 546 23.46 28.58 23.59
N PHE A 547 23.50 27.48 22.82
CA PHE A 547 22.59 26.35 22.94
C PHE A 547 23.32 25.03 23.25
N ARG A 548 22.62 24.13 23.95
CA ARG A 548 22.98 22.73 24.14
C ARG A 548 21.87 21.84 23.60
N HIS A 549 22.23 20.72 23.00
CA HIS A 549 21.26 19.76 22.47
C HIS A 549 21.03 18.60 23.45
N MET A 550 19.76 18.29 23.71
CA MET A 550 19.36 17.20 24.60
C MET A 550 18.40 16.26 23.86
N GLY A 551 18.70 14.97 23.90
CA GLY A 551 17.78 13.93 23.47
C GLY A 551 16.68 13.74 24.49
N TYR A 552 15.47 13.47 24.03
CA TYR A 552 14.33 13.16 24.89
C TYR A 552 13.51 12.00 24.36
N GLY A 553 12.96 11.21 25.28
CA GLY A 553 12.03 10.13 25.03
C GLY A 553 10.87 10.20 26.01
N ILE A 554 9.64 10.22 25.49
CA ILE A 554 8.41 10.32 26.27
C ILE A 554 7.56 9.09 25.97
N MET A 555 7.08 8.43 27.02
CA MET A 555 6.07 7.39 26.94
C MET A 555 4.99 7.66 27.98
N ARG A 556 3.75 7.84 27.55
CA ARG A 556 2.62 8.12 28.44
C ARG A 556 1.40 7.29 28.07
N ALA A 557 0.58 7.00 29.07
CA ALA A 557 -0.71 6.35 28.90
C ALA A 557 -1.78 6.97 29.81
N GLY A 558 -3.05 6.77 29.47
CA GLY A 558 -4.17 7.25 30.25
C GLY A 558 -5.49 7.09 29.51
N LEU A 559 -6.38 8.07 29.68
CA LEU A 559 -7.74 8.02 29.16
C LEU A 559 -8.16 9.38 28.60
N SER A 560 -9.07 9.34 27.63
CA SER A 560 -9.74 10.51 27.09
C SER A 560 -11.26 10.35 27.16
N TRP A 561 -11.93 11.49 27.25
CA TRP A 561 -13.37 11.57 27.39
C TRP A 561 -13.92 12.73 26.55
N GLU A 562 -15.01 12.44 25.86
CA GLU A 562 -15.74 13.42 25.04
C GLU A 562 -17.04 13.79 25.78
N PRO A 563 -17.07 14.88 26.57
CA PRO A 563 -18.21 15.25 27.41
C PRO A 563 -19.51 15.53 26.66
N PHE A 564 -19.45 15.89 25.37
CA PHE A 564 -20.62 16.18 24.54
C PHE A 564 -20.63 15.22 23.32
N GLU A 565 -21.52 14.22 23.31
CA GLU A 565 -21.58 13.12 22.31
C GLU A 565 -21.89 13.56 20.84
N GLN A 566 -21.85 14.85 20.52
CA GLN A 566 -22.19 15.38 19.19
C GLN A 566 -20.90 15.81 18.49
N LEU A 567 -20.51 15.06 17.46
CA LEU A 567 -19.39 15.36 16.56
C LEU A 567 -19.72 16.61 15.72
N GLU A 568 -19.76 17.78 16.34
CA GLU A 568 -19.76 19.06 15.65
C GLU A 568 -18.37 19.69 15.74
N GLU A 569 -18.03 20.49 14.74
CA GLU A 569 -16.81 21.29 14.75
C GLU A 569 -16.86 22.22 15.99
N GLY A 570 -15.88 22.10 16.91
CA GLY A 570 -15.89 22.80 18.20
C GLY A 570 -16.19 21.94 19.44
N SER A 571 -16.26 20.61 19.30
CA SER A 571 -16.43 19.69 20.43
C SER A 571 -15.17 19.56 21.29
N PHE A 572 -15.39 19.45 22.61
CA PHE A 572 -14.32 19.35 23.58
C PHE A 572 -13.90 17.90 23.78
N LEU A 573 -12.59 17.62 23.72
CA LEU A 573 -12.00 16.35 24.17
C LEU A 573 -11.14 16.62 25.40
N VAL A 574 -11.42 15.95 26.51
CA VAL A 574 -10.60 16.01 27.73
C VAL A 574 -9.76 14.76 27.81
N TYR A 575 -8.45 14.90 28.02
CA TYR A 575 -7.56 13.75 28.17
C TYR A 575 -6.59 13.93 29.33
N SER A 576 -6.16 12.80 29.89
CA SER A 576 -5.12 12.73 30.92
C SER A 576 -4.13 11.64 30.55
N LEU A 577 -2.85 11.97 30.64
CA LEU A 577 -1.71 11.11 30.34
C LEU A 577 -0.74 11.15 31.51
N VAL A 578 -0.31 9.97 31.96
CA VAL A 578 0.71 9.79 32.99
C VAL A 578 1.77 8.86 32.44
N GLY A 579 3.04 9.17 32.67
CA GLY A 579 4.12 8.32 32.17
C GLY A 579 5.51 8.78 32.53
N LEU A 580 6.49 8.31 31.77
CA LEU A 580 7.91 8.58 31.98
C LEU A 580 8.42 9.50 30.88
N SER A 581 9.19 10.50 31.29
CA SER A 581 10.07 11.26 30.41
C SER A 581 11.51 10.87 30.72
N LEU A 582 12.28 10.63 29.68
CA LEU A 582 13.72 10.45 29.70
C LEU A 582 14.31 11.64 28.97
N GLU A 583 15.19 12.37 29.62
CA GLU A 583 15.97 13.43 28.99
C GLU A 583 17.45 13.17 29.24
N GLY A 584 18.28 13.34 28.21
CA GLY A 584 19.70 13.01 28.28
C GLY A 584 20.52 13.62 27.15
N GLY A 585 21.74 14.03 27.46
CA GLY A 585 22.68 14.67 26.53
C GLY A 585 24.08 14.73 27.12
N SER A 586 25.02 15.36 26.41
CA SER A 586 26.39 15.58 26.89
C SER A 586 26.38 16.27 28.26
N GLY A 587 26.72 15.53 29.33
CA GLY A 587 26.75 16.06 30.70
C GLY A 587 25.57 15.73 31.61
N LEU A 588 24.62 14.87 31.22
CA LEU A 588 23.47 14.52 32.06
C LEU A 588 23.50 13.08 32.58
N SER A 589 23.09 12.91 33.85
CA SER A 589 22.51 11.64 34.30
C SER A 589 21.15 11.47 33.64
N SER A 590 20.91 10.35 32.99
CA SER A 590 19.58 9.99 32.49
C SER A 590 18.62 9.89 33.67
N GLU A 591 17.80 10.92 33.89
CA GLU A 591 16.75 10.90 34.91
C GLU A 591 15.43 10.48 34.26
N MET A 592 14.85 9.38 34.75
CA MET A 592 13.47 9.04 34.46
C MET A 592 12.58 9.86 35.39
N VAL A 593 11.86 10.83 34.81
CA VAL A 593 10.96 11.70 35.58
C VAL A 593 9.52 11.35 35.27
N PRO A 594 8.68 11.09 36.30
CA PRO A 594 7.23 10.99 36.10
C PRO A 594 6.68 12.28 35.51
N SER A 595 5.94 12.18 34.41
CA SER A 595 5.27 13.32 33.76
C SER A 595 3.76 13.12 33.73
N ILE A 596 3.02 14.21 33.95
CA ILE A 596 1.57 14.25 33.84
C ILE A 596 1.21 15.32 32.80
N ARG A 597 0.40 14.96 31.82
CA ARG A 597 -0.14 15.87 30.80
C ARG A 597 -1.65 15.73 30.81
N ALA A 598 -2.35 16.84 31.03
CA ALA A 598 -3.79 16.92 30.87
C ALA A 598 -4.11 18.07 29.91
N GLY A 599 -5.13 17.89 29.07
CA GLY A 599 -5.49 18.88 28.07
C GLY A 599 -6.96 18.84 27.70
N ALA A 600 -7.41 19.93 27.09
CA ALA A 600 -8.68 20.04 26.40
C ALA A 600 -8.39 20.41 24.94
N LEU A 601 -8.81 19.58 23.99
CA LEU A 601 -8.82 19.90 22.56
C LEU A 601 -10.19 20.47 22.20
N LEU A 602 -10.18 21.52 21.38
CA LEU A 602 -11.34 22.32 20.96
C LEU A 602 -11.68 22.09 19.50
#